data_AF-A0A7Y7PTQ2-F1
#
_entry.id   AF-A0A7Y7PTQ2-F1
#
_cell.length_a   1.000
_cell.length_b   1.000
_cell.length_c   1.000
_cell.angle_alpha   90.00
_cell.angle_beta   90.00
_cell.angle_gamma   90.00
#
_symmetry.space_group_name_H-M   'P 1'
#
loop_
_entity.id
_entity.type
_entity.pdbx_description
1 polymer ?
#
loop_
_entity_poly.entity_id
_entity_poly.type
_entity_poly.pdbx_seq_one_letter_code
_entity_poly.pdbx_strand_id
1 'polypeptide(L)'
;MKSYSFYFNASDWLASPSVKMMSKAERGVYIGLLASAWESPEQGTLPASADKVRRLAEMSLEEWAESGEVLLEKFPLSACGTFRYNPRLLAEADKERARSLKAKASADKRWQSERNANASNTDANAPEKPCERNAIVKLSKVKKEDKSSSTALRSTRAPKPEPEHFADFWQAYPRKVAKPQALKAFSKLSPDECAAAAGWARDWFARRTDWINADTAADYRPYPATWLNDRRWTELAEPVIIPITSATGHYGPNYQQQRTTGGIALCNDDRRNVALDFTRELSQVAAATRHTVSAGVLGTLPNKQF
;
A
#
# COMPACT_ATOMS: atom_id res chain seq x y z
N MET A 1 -7.80 -4.14 13.53
CA MET A 1 -9.12 -3.50 13.31
C MET A 1 -9.41 -3.66 11.82
N LYS A 2 -10.65 -3.98 11.43
CA LYS A 2 -11.01 -4.13 10.02
C LYS A 2 -11.02 -2.76 9.34
N SER A 3 -10.44 -2.62 8.16
CA SER A 3 -10.54 -1.37 7.39
C SER A 3 -11.90 -1.29 6.70
N TYR A 4 -12.58 -0.15 6.83
CA TYR A 4 -13.87 0.12 6.18
C TYR A 4 -13.75 0.63 4.74
N SER A 5 -12.52 0.81 4.23
CA SER A 5 -12.29 1.33 2.89
C SER A 5 -11.20 0.53 2.18
N PHE A 6 -11.35 0.41 0.86
CA PHE A 6 -10.32 -0.15 -0.02
C PHE A 6 -9.86 0.90 -1.04
N TYR A 7 -8.64 0.73 -1.53
CA TYR A 7 -8.08 1.62 -2.52
C TYR A 7 -8.62 1.33 -3.93
N PHE A 8 -9.53 2.19 -4.39
CA PHE A 8 -10.04 2.18 -5.75
C PHE A 8 -9.16 3.03 -6.67
N ASN A 9 -8.47 2.39 -7.62
CA ASN A 9 -7.61 3.09 -8.58
C ASN A 9 -8.39 3.39 -9.87
N ALA A 10 -8.71 4.66 -10.10
CA ALA A 10 -9.45 5.10 -11.27
C ALA A 10 -8.69 4.83 -12.59
N SER A 11 -7.37 4.96 -12.61
CA SER A 11 -6.57 4.71 -13.82
C SER A 11 -6.61 3.23 -14.21
N ASP A 12 -6.44 2.32 -13.24
CA ASP A 12 -6.51 0.88 -13.47
C ASP A 12 -7.91 0.45 -13.91
N TRP A 13 -8.94 0.98 -13.23
CA TRP A 13 -10.34 0.78 -13.59
C TRP A 13 -10.65 1.20 -15.03
N LEU A 14 -10.25 2.42 -15.41
CA LEU A 14 -10.50 2.98 -16.73
C LEU A 14 -9.60 2.38 -17.81
N ALA A 15 -8.47 1.74 -17.47
CA ALA A 15 -7.60 1.09 -18.44
C ALA A 15 -8.06 -0.35 -18.77
N SER A 16 -8.69 -1.04 -17.82
CA SER A 16 -9.07 -2.45 -17.94
C SER A 16 -9.99 -2.74 -19.13
N PRO A 17 -9.55 -3.54 -20.13
CA PRO A 17 -10.38 -3.92 -21.27
C PRO A 17 -11.65 -4.67 -20.87
N SER A 18 -11.55 -5.61 -19.92
CA SER A 18 -12.72 -6.35 -19.41
C SER A 18 -13.76 -5.41 -18.80
N VAL A 19 -13.33 -4.36 -18.09
CA VAL A 19 -14.26 -3.39 -17.48
C VAL A 19 -14.86 -2.45 -18.54
N LYS A 20 -14.09 -2.08 -19.56
CA LYS A 20 -14.58 -1.28 -20.68
C LYS A 20 -15.65 -1.99 -21.50
N MET A 21 -15.58 -3.32 -21.61
CA MET A 21 -16.56 -4.10 -22.37
C MET A 21 -17.86 -4.36 -21.60
N MET A 22 -17.87 -4.18 -20.27
CA MET A 22 -19.09 -4.28 -19.48
C MET A 22 -20.08 -3.13 -19.74
N SER A 23 -21.37 -3.46 -19.69
CA SER A 23 -22.48 -2.51 -19.71
C SER A 23 -22.46 -1.59 -18.48
N LYS A 24 -23.22 -0.49 -18.53
CA LYS A 24 -23.32 0.44 -17.39
C LYS A 24 -23.89 -0.24 -16.15
N ALA A 25 -24.88 -1.12 -16.33
CA ALA A 25 -25.49 -1.90 -15.25
C ALA A 25 -24.47 -2.84 -14.61
N GLU A 26 -23.75 -3.62 -15.43
CA GLU A 26 -22.70 -4.55 -14.97
C GLU A 26 -21.59 -3.85 -14.19
N ARG A 27 -21.17 -2.66 -14.65
CA ARG A 27 -20.17 -1.86 -13.91
C ARG A 27 -20.68 -1.44 -12.53
N GLY A 28 -21.95 -1.03 -12.43
CA GLY A 28 -22.58 -0.68 -11.16
C GLY A 28 -22.63 -1.86 -10.21
N VAL A 29 -23.11 -3.01 -10.71
CA VAL A 29 -23.15 -4.27 -9.95
C VAL A 29 -21.75 -4.71 -9.53
N TYR A 30 -20.74 -4.59 -10.41
CA TYR A 30 -19.37 -4.94 -10.08
C TYR A 30 -18.83 -4.12 -8.91
N ILE A 31 -19.08 -2.80 -8.90
CA ILE A 31 -18.68 -1.93 -7.78
C ILE A 31 -19.39 -2.34 -6.49
N GLY A 32 -20.69 -2.64 -6.55
CA GLY A 32 -21.46 -3.15 -5.41
C GLY A 32 -20.88 -4.46 -4.86
N LEU A 33 -20.54 -5.40 -5.74
CA LEU A 33 -19.91 -6.66 -5.36
C LEU A 33 -18.50 -6.46 -4.77
N LEU A 34 -17.71 -5.50 -5.25
CA LEU A 34 -16.43 -5.15 -4.62
C LEU A 34 -16.62 -4.65 -3.18
N ALA A 35 -17.64 -3.82 -2.94
CA ALA A 35 -17.97 -3.34 -1.60
C ALA A 35 -18.43 -4.48 -0.69
N SER A 36 -19.35 -5.33 -1.16
CA SER A 36 -19.81 -6.53 -0.44
C SER A 36 -18.67 -7.50 -0.14
N ALA A 37 -17.74 -7.69 -1.08
CA ALA A 37 -16.56 -8.53 -0.90
C ALA A 37 -15.59 -7.94 0.14
N TRP A 38 -15.47 -6.61 0.21
CA TRP A 38 -14.63 -5.95 1.21
C TRP A 38 -15.21 -6.03 2.63
N GLU A 39 -16.54 -5.99 2.73
CA GLU A 39 -17.26 -6.10 3.99
C GLU A 39 -17.47 -7.54 4.46
N SER A 40 -17.09 -8.55 3.68
CA SER A 40 -17.18 -9.94 4.14
C SER A 40 -16.24 -10.21 5.35
N PRO A 41 -16.50 -11.29 6.12
CA PRO A 41 -15.66 -11.67 7.25
C PRO A 41 -14.19 -11.90 6.86
N GLU A 42 -13.99 -12.53 5.70
CA GLU A 42 -12.69 -12.68 5.07
C GLU A 42 -12.56 -11.65 3.93
N GLN A 43 -12.08 -10.45 4.28
CA GLN A 43 -12.03 -9.31 3.35
C GLN A 43 -11.45 -9.67 1.98
N GLY A 44 -12.16 -9.25 0.93
CA GLY A 44 -11.80 -9.50 -0.47
C GLY A 44 -12.44 -10.75 -1.06
N THR A 45 -13.31 -11.44 -0.31
CA THR A 45 -13.97 -12.69 -0.75
C THR A 45 -15.50 -12.57 -0.83
N LEU A 46 -16.09 -13.41 -1.68
CA LEU A 46 -17.52 -13.62 -1.86
C LEU A 46 -17.86 -15.11 -1.67
N PRO A 47 -19.13 -15.46 -1.41
CA PRO A 47 -19.56 -16.85 -1.37
C PRO A 47 -19.26 -17.61 -2.68
N ALA A 48 -18.93 -18.90 -2.60
CA ALA A 48 -18.69 -19.74 -3.78
C ALA A 48 -19.91 -19.89 -4.70
N SER A 49 -21.11 -19.96 -4.12
CA SER A 49 -22.36 -20.20 -4.83
C SER A 49 -22.76 -19.00 -5.69
N ALA A 50 -22.96 -19.25 -7.00
CA ALA A 50 -23.40 -18.22 -7.95
C ALA A 50 -24.73 -17.58 -7.55
N ASP A 51 -25.69 -18.36 -7.06
CA ASP A 51 -27.00 -17.83 -6.61
C ASP A 51 -26.87 -16.91 -5.38
N LYS A 52 -25.90 -17.17 -4.49
CA LYS A 52 -25.60 -16.24 -3.38
C LYS A 52 -24.97 -14.94 -3.90
N VAL A 53 -24.06 -15.02 -4.87
CA VAL A 53 -23.47 -13.83 -5.50
C VAL A 53 -24.53 -13.02 -6.24
N ARG A 54 -25.47 -13.67 -6.94
CA ARG A 54 -26.62 -13.02 -7.57
C ARG A 54 -27.47 -12.22 -6.58
N ARG A 55 -27.81 -12.84 -5.44
CA ARG A 55 -28.57 -12.14 -4.39
C ARG A 55 -27.80 -10.95 -3.82
N LEU A 56 -26.48 -11.06 -3.65
CA LEU A 56 -25.62 -9.95 -3.22
C LEU A 56 -25.48 -8.85 -4.29
N ALA A 57 -25.61 -9.22 -5.57
CA ALA A 57 -25.65 -8.30 -6.69
C ALA A 57 -27.02 -7.63 -6.86
N GLU A 58 -28.03 -8.04 -6.08
CA GLU A 58 -29.41 -7.54 -6.14
C GLU A 58 -30.08 -7.76 -7.51
N MET A 59 -29.65 -8.81 -8.23
CA MET A 59 -30.14 -9.10 -9.59
C MET A 59 -31.25 -10.15 -9.57
N SER A 60 -32.21 -10.00 -10.48
CA SER A 60 -33.18 -11.05 -10.83
C SER A 60 -32.49 -12.25 -11.49
N LEU A 61 -33.23 -13.36 -11.69
CA LEU A 61 -32.71 -14.54 -12.38
C LEU A 61 -32.45 -14.27 -13.87
N GLU A 62 -33.27 -13.43 -14.49
CA GLU A 62 -33.16 -13.07 -15.90
C GLU A 62 -31.93 -12.22 -16.15
N GLU A 63 -31.75 -11.13 -15.39
CA GLU A 63 -30.55 -10.29 -15.48
C GLU A 63 -29.26 -11.08 -15.18
N TRP A 64 -29.33 -12.03 -14.25
CA TRP A 64 -28.19 -12.88 -13.91
C TRP A 64 -27.85 -13.89 -15.02
N ALA A 65 -28.83 -14.35 -15.79
CA ALA A 65 -28.59 -15.21 -16.94
C ALA A 65 -27.80 -14.47 -18.04
N GLU A 66 -27.99 -13.15 -18.16
CA GLU A 66 -27.30 -12.31 -19.15
C GLU A 66 -25.90 -11.88 -18.67
N SER A 67 -25.78 -11.40 -17.43
CA SER A 67 -24.55 -10.75 -16.94
C SER A 67 -23.78 -11.56 -15.90
N GLY A 68 -24.33 -12.67 -15.40
CA GLY A 68 -23.76 -13.42 -14.29
C GLY A 68 -22.38 -14.01 -14.61
N GLU A 69 -22.17 -14.52 -15.82
CA GLU A 69 -20.87 -15.08 -16.23
C GLU A 69 -19.76 -14.02 -16.22
N VAL A 70 -20.03 -12.85 -16.81
CA VAL A 70 -19.10 -11.70 -16.85
C VAL A 70 -18.74 -11.25 -15.43
N LEU A 71 -19.71 -11.18 -14.53
CA LEU A 71 -19.48 -10.81 -13.14
C LEU A 71 -18.69 -11.88 -12.39
N LEU A 72 -19.00 -13.17 -12.59
CA LEU A 72 -18.28 -14.28 -11.97
C LEU A 72 -16.84 -14.40 -12.47
N GLU A 73 -16.55 -14.00 -13.71
CA GLU A 73 -15.18 -13.91 -14.23
C GLU A 73 -14.33 -12.90 -13.42
N LYS A 74 -14.92 -11.81 -12.94
CA LYS A 74 -14.23 -10.83 -12.07
C LYS A 74 -13.96 -11.37 -10.67
N PHE A 75 -14.64 -12.46 -10.29
CA PHE A 75 -14.52 -13.15 -9.02
C PHE A 75 -14.33 -14.67 -9.21
N PRO A 76 -13.16 -15.11 -9.72
CA PRO A 76 -12.87 -16.51 -9.92
C PRO A 76 -13.05 -17.32 -8.63
N LEU A 77 -13.42 -18.58 -8.80
CA LEU A 77 -13.52 -19.53 -7.69
C LEU A 77 -12.12 -19.82 -7.15
N SER A 78 -11.97 -19.89 -5.84
CA SER A 78 -10.71 -20.27 -5.19
C SER A 78 -10.35 -21.71 -5.55
N ALA A 79 -9.06 -22.04 -5.47
CA ALA A 79 -8.58 -23.39 -5.78
C ALA A 79 -9.24 -24.48 -4.90
N CYS A 80 -9.62 -24.13 -3.67
CA CYS A 80 -10.36 -25.03 -2.76
C CYS A 80 -11.88 -25.03 -2.98
N GLY A 81 -12.41 -24.25 -3.92
CA GLY A 81 -13.83 -24.18 -4.23
C GLY A 81 -14.70 -23.52 -3.15
N THR A 82 -14.11 -23.02 -2.06
CA THR A 82 -14.85 -22.58 -0.87
C THR A 82 -15.39 -21.16 -0.98
N PHE A 83 -14.71 -20.30 -1.74
CA PHE A 83 -15.08 -18.90 -1.89
C PHE A 83 -14.68 -18.38 -3.27
N ARG A 84 -15.19 -17.21 -3.63
CA ARG A 84 -14.78 -16.44 -4.81
C ARG A 84 -14.02 -15.22 -4.36
N TYR A 85 -13.12 -14.72 -5.19
CA TYR A 85 -12.29 -13.57 -4.82
C TYR A 85 -11.94 -12.75 -6.04
N ASN A 86 -11.77 -11.44 -5.85
CA ASN A 86 -11.13 -10.61 -6.86
C ASN A 86 -9.63 -10.54 -6.53
N PRO A 87 -8.72 -10.96 -7.43
CA PRO A 87 -7.28 -11.03 -7.13
C PRO A 87 -6.68 -9.72 -6.62
N ARG A 88 -7.07 -8.59 -7.23
CA ARG A 88 -6.61 -7.26 -6.82
C ARG A 88 -7.13 -6.91 -5.42
N LEU A 89 -8.42 -7.14 -5.17
CA LEU A 89 -9.05 -6.80 -3.91
C LEU A 89 -8.49 -7.65 -2.75
N LEU A 90 -8.26 -8.95 -2.99
CA LEU A 90 -7.66 -9.85 -2.01
C LEU A 90 -6.23 -9.44 -1.66
N ALA A 91 -5.42 -9.08 -2.67
CA ALA A 91 -4.07 -8.57 -2.45
C ALA A 91 -4.06 -7.27 -1.63
N GLU A 92 -5.03 -6.38 -1.82
CA GLU A 92 -5.17 -5.16 -1.01
C GLU A 92 -5.62 -5.48 0.43
N ALA A 93 -6.54 -6.43 0.61
CA ALA A 93 -6.96 -6.90 1.93
C ALA A 93 -5.79 -7.51 2.71
N ASP A 94 -4.93 -8.29 2.05
CA ASP A 94 -3.73 -8.88 2.67
C ASP A 94 -2.72 -7.81 3.10
N LYS A 95 -2.50 -6.79 2.25
CA LYS A 95 -1.66 -5.64 2.61
C LYS A 95 -2.21 -4.91 3.83
N GLU A 96 -3.52 -4.68 3.88
CA GLU A 96 -4.15 -3.99 4.99
C GLU A 96 -4.10 -4.80 6.29
N ARG A 97 -4.34 -6.11 6.20
CA ARG A 97 -4.16 -7.03 7.33
C ARG A 97 -2.73 -6.98 7.85
N ALA A 98 -1.73 -7.03 6.96
CA ALA A 98 -0.33 -6.94 7.34
C ALA A 98 0.01 -5.58 7.99
N ARG A 99 -0.51 -4.46 7.46
CA ARG A 99 -0.37 -3.13 8.07
C ARG A 99 -0.99 -3.08 9.47
N SER A 100 -2.23 -3.57 9.64
CA SER A 100 -2.91 -3.61 10.94
C SER A 100 -2.18 -4.49 11.95
N LEU A 101 -1.64 -5.64 11.54
CA LEU A 101 -0.88 -6.53 12.44
C LEU A 101 0.42 -5.87 12.92
N LYS A 102 1.15 -5.21 12.02
CA LYS A 102 2.37 -4.45 12.36
C LYS A 102 2.06 -3.28 13.30
N ALA A 103 0.99 -2.53 13.02
CA ALA A 103 0.55 -1.43 13.86
C ALA A 103 0.15 -1.92 15.26
N LYS A 104 -0.62 -3.02 15.34
CA LYS A 104 -0.97 -3.67 16.62
C LYS A 104 0.27 -4.10 17.40
N ALA A 105 1.20 -4.83 16.76
CA ALA A 105 2.42 -5.27 17.42
C ALA A 105 3.26 -4.09 17.94
N SER A 106 3.30 -2.98 17.19
CA SER A 106 4.00 -1.76 17.61
C SER A 106 3.31 -1.09 18.80
N ALA A 107 1.98 -1.05 18.81
CA ALA A 107 1.20 -0.56 19.94
C ALA A 107 1.43 -1.45 21.16
N ASP A 108 1.35 -2.77 21.03
CA ASP A 108 1.54 -3.72 22.12
C ASP A 108 2.92 -3.54 22.77
N LYS A 109 3.99 -3.37 21.98
CA LYS A 109 5.34 -3.06 22.50
C LYS A 109 5.36 -1.76 23.31
N ARG A 110 4.69 -0.71 22.83
CA ARG A 110 4.58 0.56 23.54
C ARG A 110 3.88 0.40 24.89
N TRP A 111 2.70 -0.23 24.89
CA TRP A 111 1.93 -0.49 26.11
C TRP A 111 2.67 -1.40 27.09
N GLN A 112 3.40 -2.40 26.61
CA GLN A 112 4.26 -3.24 27.45
C GLN A 112 5.40 -2.43 28.09
N SER A 113 6.05 -1.55 27.34
CA SER A 113 7.11 -0.68 27.89
C SER A 113 6.58 0.29 28.94
N GLU A 114 5.40 0.88 28.74
CA GLU A 114 4.75 1.76 29.72
C GLU A 114 4.35 0.99 30.98
N ARG A 115 3.81 -0.22 30.83
CA ARG A 115 3.50 -1.10 31.97
C ARG A 115 4.75 -1.48 32.77
N ASN A 116 5.85 -1.82 32.10
CA ASN A 116 7.11 -2.17 32.76
C ASN A 116 7.75 -0.94 33.45
N ALA A 117 7.62 0.26 32.86
CA ALA A 117 8.08 1.51 33.48
C ALA A 117 7.24 1.90 34.72
N ASN A 118 5.94 1.59 34.72
CA ASN A 118 5.10 1.79 35.91
C ASN A 118 5.35 0.72 36.98
N ALA A 119 5.60 -0.53 36.60
CA ALA A 119 5.94 -1.61 37.53
C ALA A 119 7.30 -1.44 38.22
N SER A 120 8.22 -0.67 37.61
CA SER A 120 9.51 -0.31 38.22
C SER A 120 9.45 0.95 39.09
N ASN A 121 8.34 1.69 39.09
CA ASN A 121 8.10 2.85 39.95
C ASN A 121 7.17 2.54 41.14
N THR A 122 6.72 1.30 41.32
CA THR A 122 6.02 0.88 42.54
C THR A 122 7.04 0.51 43.60
N ASP A 123 7.52 1.52 44.33
CA ASP A 123 7.93 1.31 45.71
C ASP A 123 6.67 0.90 46.49
N ALA A 124 6.68 -0.32 47.02
CA ALA A 124 5.52 -0.98 47.61
C ALA A 124 5.23 -0.38 49.00
N ASN A 125 4.66 0.82 49.03
CA ASN A 125 4.04 1.38 50.25
C ASN A 125 3.01 2.46 49.91
N ALA A 126 1.92 2.06 49.25
CA ALA A 126 0.71 2.88 49.18
C ALA A 126 -0.29 2.33 50.21
N PRO A 127 -0.72 3.10 51.22
CA PRO A 127 -1.69 2.61 52.19
C PRO A 127 -3.02 2.29 51.49
N GLU A 128 -3.57 1.11 51.79
CA GLU A 128 -4.82 0.63 51.24
C GLU A 128 -5.93 1.64 51.54
N LYS A 129 -6.47 2.28 50.50
CA LYS A 129 -7.74 3.01 50.61
C LYS A 129 -8.86 1.96 50.59
N PRO A 130 -9.68 1.82 51.64
CA PRO A 130 -10.82 0.93 51.61
C PRO A 130 -11.81 1.43 50.57
N CYS A 131 -12.04 0.66 49.50
CA CYS A 131 -13.17 0.87 48.62
C CYS A 131 -14.38 0.13 49.20
N GLU A 132 -15.25 0.86 49.88
CA GLU A 132 -16.58 0.36 50.20
C GLU A 132 -17.38 0.23 48.90
N ARG A 133 -17.70 -1.02 48.56
CA ARG A 133 -18.74 -1.40 47.59
C ARG A 133 -20.08 -0.94 48.15
N ASN A 134 -20.77 -0.04 47.46
CA ASN A 134 -22.23 -0.04 47.41
C ASN A 134 -22.74 0.56 46.09
N ALA A 135 -23.78 -0.09 45.60
CA ALA A 135 -24.29 -0.01 44.24
C ALA A 135 -25.30 1.14 44.03
N ILE A 136 -25.45 1.53 42.76
CA ILE A 136 -26.64 2.11 42.11
C ILE A 136 -27.23 3.39 42.73
N VAL A 137 -27.19 4.53 42.02
CA VAL A 137 -28.38 5.36 41.70
C VAL A 137 -28.07 6.28 40.49
N LYS A 138 -29.11 6.44 39.66
CA LYS A 138 -29.22 7.19 38.40
C LYS A 138 -29.01 8.71 38.51
N LEU A 139 -28.63 9.27 37.36
CA LEU A 139 -29.14 10.51 36.72
C LEU A 139 -29.22 11.80 37.56
N SER A 140 -28.43 12.82 37.19
CA SER A 140 -28.97 14.08 36.63
C SER A 140 -27.89 15.13 36.30
N LYS A 141 -28.08 15.71 35.11
CA LYS A 141 -27.68 17.03 34.60
C LYS A 141 -27.40 18.08 35.69
N VAL A 142 -26.32 18.86 35.58
CA VAL A 142 -26.32 20.35 35.58
C VAL A 142 -24.98 20.87 35.03
N LYS A 143 -25.12 21.90 34.19
CA LYS A 143 -24.13 22.71 33.49
C LYS A 143 -23.51 23.75 34.44
N LYS A 144 -22.20 24.02 34.35
CA LYS A 144 -21.67 25.38 34.60
C LYS A 144 -20.37 25.61 33.85
N GLU A 145 -20.43 26.63 33.00
CA GLU A 145 -19.31 27.36 32.42
C GLU A 145 -18.55 28.07 33.56
N ASP A 146 -17.23 28.20 33.46
CA ASP A 146 -16.53 29.49 33.66
C ASP A 146 -15.05 29.40 33.25
N LYS A 147 -14.64 30.42 32.48
CA LYS A 147 -13.26 30.74 32.12
C LYS A 147 -12.54 31.34 33.33
N SER A 148 -11.30 30.91 33.61
CA SER A 148 -10.26 31.81 34.13
C SER A 148 -8.88 31.12 34.14
N SER A 149 -7.98 31.67 33.31
CA SER A 149 -6.56 31.90 33.59
C SER A 149 -5.91 31.16 34.78
N SER A 150 -5.02 30.22 34.47
CA SER A 150 -3.74 30.06 35.20
C SER A 150 -2.65 29.53 34.27
N THR A 151 -2.04 30.46 33.54
CA THR A 151 -0.67 30.33 33.07
C THR A 151 0.25 30.13 34.28
N ALA A 152 1.30 29.32 34.10
CA ALA A 152 2.44 29.10 34.98
C ALA A 152 2.33 27.96 36.01
N LEU A 153 2.75 26.77 35.59
CA LEU A 153 3.77 26.03 36.33
C LEU A 153 4.86 25.54 35.37
N ARG A 154 5.95 26.31 35.32
CA ARG A 154 7.24 25.91 34.76
C ARG A 154 7.75 24.71 35.55
N SER A 155 7.96 23.58 34.89
CA SER A 155 9.00 22.65 35.30
C SER A 155 10.30 23.11 34.63
N THR A 156 11.12 23.85 35.36
CA THR A 156 12.51 24.14 34.97
C THR A 156 13.33 22.87 35.13
N ARG A 157 13.20 21.95 34.18
CA ARG A 157 14.25 20.97 33.94
C ARG A 157 15.40 21.72 33.26
N ALA A 158 16.59 21.67 33.85
CA ALA A 158 17.79 22.27 33.26
C ALA A 158 17.88 21.96 31.76
N PRO A 159 18.19 22.95 30.89
CA PRO A 159 18.31 22.71 29.47
C PRO A 159 19.39 21.65 29.27
N LYS A 160 19.02 20.54 28.60
CA LYS A 160 20.02 19.58 28.11
C LYS A 160 21.01 20.36 27.24
N PRO A 161 22.32 20.13 27.34
CA PRO A 161 23.28 20.77 26.46
C PRO A 161 22.84 20.48 25.02
N GLU A 162 22.59 21.54 24.24
CA GLU A 162 22.33 21.39 22.81
C GLU A 162 23.56 20.71 22.19
N PRO A 163 23.38 19.74 21.28
CA PRO A 163 24.52 19.05 20.68
C PRO A 163 25.43 20.06 19.96
N GLU A 164 26.75 19.85 20.05
CA GLU A 164 27.75 20.69 19.39
C GLU A 164 27.42 20.84 17.89
N HIS A 165 27.54 22.06 17.36
CA HIS A 165 27.17 22.45 15.98
C HIS A 165 25.68 22.52 15.62
N PHE A 166 24.75 22.21 16.55
CA PHE A 166 23.32 22.36 16.26
C PHE A 166 22.91 23.83 16.09
N ALA A 167 23.49 24.73 16.89
CA ALA A 167 23.24 26.16 16.78
C ALA A 167 23.65 26.70 15.41
N ASP A 168 24.82 26.29 14.92
CA ASP A 168 25.36 26.67 13.61
C ASP A 168 24.46 26.16 12.47
N PHE A 169 24.04 24.89 12.56
CA PHE A 169 23.07 24.31 11.63
C PHE A 169 21.73 25.05 11.64
N TRP A 170 21.20 25.36 12.82
CA TRP A 170 19.90 26.02 12.98
C TRP A 170 19.91 27.47 12.48
N GLN A 171 21.04 28.16 12.62
CA GLN A 171 21.22 29.50 12.06
C GLN A 171 21.30 29.47 10.52
N ALA A 172 21.98 28.46 9.96
CA ALA A 172 22.15 28.30 8.51
C ALA A 172 20.85 27.93 7.76
N TYR A 173 19.91 27.26 8.42
CA TYR A 173 18.71 26.75 7.76
C TYR A 173 17.63 27.84 7.57
N PRO A 174 17.17 28.14 6.35
CA PRO A 174 16.24 29.24 6.09
C PRO A 174 14.82 28.97 6.64
N ARG A 175 14.37 27.71 6.64
CA ARG A 175 13.04 27.30 7.14
C ARG A 175 13.13 26.74 8.57
N LYS A 176 12.79 27.57 9.57
CA LYS A 176 12.89 27.23 11.00
C LYS A 176 11.60 26.61 11.57
N VAL A 177 11.26 25.40 11.11
CA VAL A 177 10.05 24.66 11.56
C VAL A 177 10.43 23.41 12.35
N ALA A 178 9.63 23.07 13.36
CA ALA A 178 9.75 21.85 14.16
C ALA A 178 11.15 21.61 14.79
N LYS A 179 11.72 22.63 15.45
CA LYS A 179 12.99 22.57 16.21
C LYS A 179 13.16 21.29 17.06
N PRO A 180 12.17 20.80 17.85
CA PRO A 180 12.37 19.58 18.65
C PRO A 180 12.58 18.31 17.81
N GLN A 181 11.99 18.23 16.62
CA GLN A 181 12.20 17.10 15.71
C GLN A 181 13.57 17.18 15.04
N ALA A 182 14.02 18.40 14.70
CA ALA A 182 15.36 18.63 14.18
C ALA A 182 16.44 18.29 15.21
N LEU A 183 16.27 18.72 16.47
CA LEU A 183 17.15 18.35 17.58
C LEU A 183 17.26 16.83 17.75
N LYS A 184 16.14 16.12 17.68
CA LYS A 184 16.11 14.65 17.79
C LYS A 184 16.76 13.94 16.61
N ALA A 185 16.71 14.53 15.41
CA ALA A 185 17.41 14.02 14.24
C ALA A 185 18.92 14.27 14.34
N PHE A 186 19.30 15.49 14.75
CA PHE A 186 20.69 15.90 14.92
C PHE A 186 21.41 15.13 16.02
N SER A 187 20.73 14.84 17.14
CA SER A 187 21.30 14.03 18.23
C SER A 187 21.59 12.58 17.87
N LYS A 188 21.22 12.12 16.67
CA LYS A 188 21.52 10.77 16.17
C LYS A 188 22.73 10.73 15.23
N LEU A 189 23.27 11.89 14.85
CA LEU A 189 24.42 12.01 13.97
C LEU A 189 25.73 11.91 14.76
N SER A 190 26.79 11.45 14.10
CA SER A 190 28.14 11.52 14.68
C SER A 190 28.64 12.97 14.75
N PRO A 191 29.62 13.29 15.61
CA PRO A 191 30.22 14.64 15.66
C PRO A 191 30.72 15.14 14.29
N ASP A 192 31.32 14.26 13.48
CA ASP A 192 31.78 14.57 12.12
C ASP A 192 30.61 14.88 11.17
N GLU A 193 29.52 14.11 11.28
CA GLU A 193 28.29 14.34 10.52
C GLU A 193 27.60 15.65 10.93
N CYS A 194 27.67 16.04 12.20
CA CYS A 194 27.15 17.30 12.70
C CYS A 194 27.88 18.50 12.10
N ALA A 195 29.23 18.45 12.05
CA ALA A 195 30.05 19.49 11.44
C ALA A 195 29.82 19.59 9.93
N ALA A 196 29.74 18.44 9.23
CA ALA A 196 29.41 18.38 7.81
C ALA A 196 28.01 18.94 7.54
N ALA A 197 26.99 18.53 8.30
CA ALA A 197 25.63 19.03 8.15
C ALA A 197 25.54 20.55 8.33
N ALA A 198 26.23 21.12 9.33
CA ALA A 198 26.24 22.57 9.57
C ALA A 198 27.02 23.36 8.49
N GLY A 199 28.15 22.82 8.00
CA GLY A 199 28.91 23.42 6.90
C GLY A 199 28.14 23.41 5.58
N TRP A 200 27.64 22.24 5.18
CA TRP A 200 26.89 22.07 3.95
C TRP A 200 25.56 22.83 3.96
N ALA A 201 24.87 22.94 5.10
CA ALA A 201 23.67 23.78 5.17
C ALA A 201 23.99 25.24 4.81
N ARG A 202 25.10 25.81 5.32
CA ARG A 202 25.52 27.17 4.97
C ARG A 202 25.81 27.32 3.48
N ASP A 203 26.61 26.42 2.92
CA ASP A 203 27.02 26.51 1.52
C ASP A 203 25.87 26.22 0.54
N TRP A 204 25.03 25.24 0.86
CA TRP A 204 23.90 24.81 0.04
C TRP A 204 22.85 25.90 -0.10
N PHE A 205 22.48 26.53 1.01
CA PHE A 205 21.50 27.62 0.99
C PHE A 205 22.11 28.94 0.51
N ALA A 206 23.42 29.18 0.69
CA ALA A 206 24.09 30.35 0.12
C ALA A 206 24.19 30.28 -1.42
N ARG A 207 24.36 29.09 -2.01
CA ARG A 207 24.44 28.89 -3.47
C ARG A 207 23.08 28.95 -4.17
N ARG A 208 21.99 28.77 -3.43
CA ARG A 208 20.61 28.83 -3.93
C ARG A 208 19.87 30.05 -3.38
N THR A 209 20.27 31.23 -3.85
CA THR A 209 19.64 32.52 -3.51
C THR A 209 18.25 32.69 -4.12
N ASP A 210 17.93 31.92 -5.17
CA ASP A 210 16.60 31.76 -5.77
C ASP A 210 15.56 31.26 -4.75
N TRP A 211 15.99 30.48 -3.74
CA TRP A 211 15.10 29.90 -2.72
C TRP A 211 14.87 30.76 -1.48
N ILE A 212 15.67 31.82 -1.30
CA ILE A 212 15.64 32.67 -0.11
C ILE A 212 14.59 33.78 -0.25
N ASN A 213 14.30 34.24 -1.48
CA ASN A 213 13.44 35.40 -1.75
C ASN A 213 12.07 35.08 -2.39
N ALA A 214 11.78 33.80 -2.67
CA ALA A 214 10.51 33.43 -3.29
C ALA A 214 9.39 33.29 -2.24
N ASP A 215 8.54 34.31 -2.11
CA ASP A 215 7.19 34.23 -1.52
C ASP A 215 6.20 33.45 -2.42
N THR A 216 6.70 32.91 -3.53
CA THR A 216 5.90 32.16 -4.52
C THR A 216 5.98 30.66 -4.21
N ALA A 217 4.80 30.02 -4.15
CA ALA A 217 4.57 28.65 -3.71
C ALA A 217 5.07 27.54 -4.68
N ALA A 218 6.25 27.67 -5.28
CA ALA A 218 6.70 26.73 -6.32
C ALA A 218 7.95 25.89 -5.99
N ASP A 219 8.79 26.26 -5.02
CA ASP A 219 10.00 25.48 -4.72
C ASP A 219 9.93 24.74 -3.38
N TYR A 220 9.89 23.41 -3.45
CA TYR A 220 9.84 22.52 -2.29
C TYR A 220 11.14 22.61 -1.49
N ARG A 221 11.07 23.26 -0.32
CA ARG A 221 12.14 23.24 0.69
C ARG A 221 11.89 22.13 1.72
N PRO A 222 12.79 21.14 1.87
CA PRO A 222 12.62 20.09 2.87
C PRO A 222 12.59 20.68 4.28
N TYR A 223 11.91 20.00 5.21
CA TYR A 223 11.98 20.35 6.62
C TYR A 223 13.38 20.04 7.18
N PRO A 224 13.89 20.80 8.17
CA PRO A 224 15.21 20.55 8.75
C PRO A 224 15.38 19.11 9.24
N ALA A 225 14.35 18.53 9.87
CA ALA A 225 14.39 17.14 10.32
C ALA A 225 14.46 16.15 9.15
N THR A 226 13.73 16.40 8.05
CA THR A 226 13.79 15.57 6.84
C THR A 226 15.17 15.65 6.19
N TRP A 227 15.72 16.86 6.07
CA TRP A 227 17.06 17.08 5.52
C TRP A 227 18.15 16.38 6.35
N LEU A 228 18.02 16.41 7.69
CA LEU A 228 18.92 15.71 8.59
C LEU A 228 18.81 14.17 8.52
N ASN A 229 17.60 13.63 8.49
CA ASN A 229 17.37 12.18 8.45
C ASN A 229 17.82 11.56 7.11
N ASP A 230 17.65 12.30 6.01
CA ASP A 230 18.00 11.87 4.67
C ASP A 230 19.51 12.02 4.37
N ARG A 231 20.31 12.53 5.32
CA ARG A 231 21.75 12.76 5.17
C ARG A 231 22.13 13.55 3.91
N ARG A 232 21.33 14.54 3.53
CA ARG A 232 21.43 15.21 2.21
C ARG A 232 22.74 15.96 1.95
N TRP A 233 23.60 16.13 2.95
CA TRP A 233 24.96 16.64 2.78
C TRP A 233 25.92 15.60 2.17
N THR A 234 25.61 14.30 2.18
CA THR A 234 26.47 13.24 1.61
C THR A 234 26.23 13.02 0.12
N GLU A 235 25.03 13.32 -0.39
CA GLU A 235 24.68 13.21 -1.82
C GLU A 235 25.44 14.22 -2.70
N LEU A 236 26.13 15.17 -2.06
CA LEU A 236 26.81 16.30 -2.69
C LEU A 236 28.34 16.20 -2.62
N ALA A 237 28.85 15.12 -2.02
CA ALA A 237 30.29 14.93 -1.77
C ALA A 237 31.08 14.47 -3.01
N GLU A 238 30.46 14.30 -4.19
CA GLU A 238 31.20 14.06 -5.43
C GLU A 238 30.87 15.07 -6.52
N PRO A 239 31.68 16.13 -6.67
CA PRO A 239 32.12 16.58 -7.97
C PRO A 239 33.47 15.93 -8.26
N VAL A 240 33.48 14.84 -9.01
CA VAL A 240 34.70 14.39 -9.69
C VAL A 240 35.07 15.48 -10.71
N ILE A 241 36.01 16.34 -10.34
CA ILE A 241 36.63 17.31 -11.24
C ILE A 241 37.54 16.52 -12.17
N ILE A 242 37.06 16.17 -13.37
CA ILE A 242 37.95 15.79 -14.46
C ILE A 242 38.60 17.07 -15.02
N PRO A 243 39.94 17.20 -15.02
CA PRO A 243 40.59 18.31 -15.70
C PRO A 243 40.36 18.15 -17.20
N ILE A 244 39.68 19.13 -17.81
CA ILE A 244 39.49 19.18 -19.25
C ILE A 244 40.83 19.62 -19.86
N THR A 245 41.70 18.67 -20.20
CA THR A 245 42.79 18.93 -21.13
C THR A 245 42.23 18.84 -22.54
N SER A 246 42.05 20.02 -23.13
CA SER A 246 41.66 20.22 -24.52
C SER A 246 42.66 19.57 -25.48
N ALA A 247 42.22 18.55 -26.23
CA ALA A 247 42.78 18.19 -27.53
C ALA A 247 41.76 17.35 -28.35
N THR A 248 41.18 18.01 -29.36
CA THR A 248 40.81 17.48 -30.69
C THR A 248 40.21 16.06 -30.82
N GLY A 249 38.95 15.99 -31.28
CA GLY A 249 38.52 14.89 -32.15
C GLY A 249 37.07 14.39 -32.02
N HIS A 250 36.17 15.01 -32.78
CA HIS A 250 35.21 14.32 -33.67
C HIS A 250 34.00 13.54 -33.09
N TYR A 251 32.90 14.26 -32.84
CA TYR A 251 31.55 14.13 -33.44
C TYR A 251 30.46 14.64 -32.45
N GLY A 252 29.80 15.73 -32.81
CA GLY A 252 28.38 15.95 -32.47
C GLY A 252 27.52 15.77 -33.74
N PRO A 253 26.25 16.19 -33.79
CA PRO A 253 25.33 16.48 -32.70
C PRO A 253 23.90 15.92 -32.95
N ASN A 254 22.96 16.31 -32.08
CA ASN A 254 21.52 16.51 -32.30
C ASN A 254 20.52 15.46 -31.80
N TYR A 255 19.93 15.79 -30.64
CA TYR A 255 18.50 15.59 -30.40
C TYR A 255 17.84 16.96 -30.29
N GLN A 256 17.25 17.43 -31.39
CA GLN A 256 16.30 18.54 -31.39
C GLN A 256 14.92 18.01 -31.76
N GLN A 257 13.95 18.40 -30.94
CA GLN A 257 12.52 18.16 -31.09
C GLN A 257 11.98 18.71 -32.41
N GLN A 258 11.06 18.00 -33.06
CA GLN A 258 10.02 18.64 -33.89
C GLN A 258 8.67 17.93 -33.79
N ARG A 259 7.65 18.77 -33.57
CA ARG A 259 6.21 18.50 -33.76
C ARG A 259 5.90 18.39 -35.26
N THR A 260 4.91 17.57 -35.65
CA THR A 260 3.85 17.83 -36.68
C THR A 260 2.99 16.56 -36.79
N THR A 261 1.68 16.57 -36.51
CA THR A 261 0.53 16.93 -37.38
C THR A 261 0.29 15.99 -38.57
N GLY A 262 -0.78 15.18 -38.48
CA GLY A 262 -1.73 14.88 -39.57
C GLY A 262 -1.40 13.81 -40.61
N GLY A 263 -2.37 12.89 -40.86
CA GLY A 263 -2.54 12.30 -42.20
C GLY A 263 -2.67 10.78 -42.31
N ILE A 264 -3.90 10.31 -42.13
CA ILE A 264 -4.60 9.16 -42.74
C ILE A 264 -3.89 8.42 -43.90
N ALA A 265 -3.82 7.07 -43.83
CA ALA A 265 -4.06 6.17 -44.97
C ALA A 265 -4.33 4.72 -44.50
N LEU A 266 -5.48 4.18 -44.88
CA LEU A 266 -5.84 2.76 -44.83
C LEU A 266 -5.16 2.01 -45.99
N CYS A 267 -4.78 0.75 -45.79
CA CYS A 267 -5.03 -0.31 -46.78
C CYS A 267 -4.99 -1.71 -46.14
N ASN A 268 -5.97 -2.52 -46.52
CA ASN A 268 -6.21 -3.91 -46.15
C ASN A 268 -5.33 -4.91 -46.92
N ASP A 269 -5.23 -6.10 -46.32
CA ASP A 269 -5.11 -7.44 -46.90
C ASP A 269 -3.89 -7.78 -47.75
N ASP A 270 -3.13 -8.79 -47.29
CA ASP A 270 -3.13 -10.03 -48.05
C ASP A 270 -2.95 -11.28 -47.16
N ARG A 271 -3.88 -12.21 -47.35
CA ARG A 271 -3.92 -13.57 -46.80
C ARG A 271 -3.00 -14.48 -47.61
N ARG A 272 -2.30 -15.42 -46.95
CA ARG A 272 -2.36 -16.89 -47.20
C ARG A 272 -1.26 -17.67 -46.46
N ASN A 273 -1.74 -18.51 -45.52
CA ASN A 273 -1.42 -19.92 -45.23
C ASN A 273 -0.01 -20.48 -45.46
N VAL A 274 0.52 -21.15 -44.42
CA VAL A 274 0.81 -22.61 -44.31
C VAL A 274 1.04 -22.88 -42.80
N ALA A 275 0.06 -23.36 -42.02
CA ALA A 275 -0.21 -24.77 -41.70
C ALA A 275 1.04 -25.56 -41.24
N LEU A 276 1.07 -25.93 -39.94
CA LEU A 276 1.73 -27.09 -39.29
C LEU A 276 2.37 -26.68 -37.95
N ASP A 277 1.66 -27.01 -36.86
CA ASP A 277 2.21 -27.57 -35.60
C ASP A 277 1.28 -27.31 -34.41
N PHE A 278 -0.01 -27.65 -34.59
CA PHE A 278 -0.94 -27.82 -33.48
C PHE A 278 -1.64 -29.18 -33.61
N THR A 279 -0.88 -30.27 -33.47
CA THR A 279 -1.34 -31.57 -32.95
C THR A 279 -0.13 -32.47 -32.66
N ARG A 280 0.52 -32.32 -31.50
CA ARG A 280 1.43 -33.34 -30.97
C ARG A 280 1.36 -33.43 -29.44
N GLU A 281 0.16 -33.43 -28.87
CA GLU A 281 -0.04 -33.78 -27.46
C GLU A 281 -1.34 -34.58 -27.19
N LEU A 282 -1.91 -35.24 -28.20
CA LEU A 282 -3.01 -36.22 -28.02
C LEU A 282 -2.65 -37.62 -28.54
N SER A 283 -1.38 -38.03 -28.45
CA SER A 283 -0.92 -39.37 -28.85
C SER A 283 -0.20 -40.16 -27.73
N GLN A 284 -0.23 -39.69 -26.47
CA GLN A 284 0.40 -40.42 -25.35
C GLN A 284 -0.58 -41.01 -24.32
N VAL A 285 -1.90 -40.93 -24.54
CA VAL A 285 -2.89 -41.56 -23.64
C VAL A 285 -3.68 -42.72 -24.30
N ALA A 286 -3.54 -42.96 -25.61
CA ALA A 286 -4.27 -44.03 -26.31
C ALA A 286 -3.49 -45.35 -26.48
N ALA A 287 -2.26 -45.46 -25.94
CA ALA A 287 -1.42 -46.66 -26.06
C ALA A 287 -1.42 -47.56 -24.79
N ALA A 288 -2.23 -47.27 -23.78
CA ALA A 288 -2.32 -48.06 -22.54
C ALA A 288 -3.61 -48.89 -22.42
N THR A 289 -4.38 -49.06 -23.50
CA THR A 289 -5.67 -49.79 -23.46
C THR A 289 -5.84 -50.78 -24.60
N ARG A 290 -4.76 -51.46 -25.02
CA ARG A 290 -4.83 -52.59 -25.96
C ARG A 290 -3.81 -53.69 -25.65
N HIS A 291 -3.84 -54.25 -24.44
CA HIS A 291 -3.29 -55.58 -24.17
C HIS A 291 -3.95 -56.16 -22.92
N THR A 292 -5.16 -56.71 -23.05
CA THR A 292 -5.72 -57.80 -22.21
C THR A 292 -7.11 -58.22 -22.69
N VAL A 293 -7.26 -58.62 -23.97
CA VAL A 293 -8.41 -59.46 -24.37
C VAL A 293 -7.95 -60.40 -25.48
N SER A 294 -7.59 -61.64 -25.14
CA SER A 294 -7.70 -62.82 -26.03
C SER A 294 -7.37 -64.12 -25.28
N ALA A 295 -8.40 -64.75 -24.71
CA ALA A 295 -8.59 -66.19 -24.49
C ALA A 295 -10.01 -66.30 -23.91
N GLY A 296 -11.05 -66.75 -24.61
CA GLY A 296 -11.14 -67.96 -25.42
C GLY A 296 -11.67 -69.08 -24.52
N VAL A 297 -12.94 -69.46 -24.68
CA VAL A 297 -13.47 -70.85 -24.74
C VAL A 297 -14.98 -70.88 -24.41
N LEU A 298 -15.71 -71.46 -25.35
CA LEU A 298 -17.13 -71.81 -25.36
C LEU A 298 -17.50 -72.81 -24.25
N GLY A 299 -18.70 -72.68 -23.68
CA GLY A 299 -19.26 -73.66 -22.74
C GLY A 299 -20.73 -73.41 -22.40
N THR A 300 -21.61 -73.89 -23.30
CA THR A 300 -22.86 -74.62 -23.05
C THR A 300 -23.69 -74.33 -21.77
N LEU A 301 -24.93 -73.89 -21.98
CA LEU A 301 -26.04 -73.86 -21.01
C LEU A 301 -26.34 -75.25 -20.42
N PRO A 302 -26.87 -75.31 -19.18
CA PRO A 302 -28.15 -75.99 -19.02
C PRO A 302 -29.15 -75.30 -18.08
N ASN A 303 -30.36 -75.18 -18.63
CA ASN A 303 -31.67 -75.49 -18.06
C ASN A 303 -31.73 -76.07 -16.63
N LYS A 304 -32.54 -75.44 -15.75
CA LYS A 304 -33.32 -75.99 -14.61
C LYS A 304 -34.20 -74.82 -14.10
N GLN A 305 -35.53 -74.79 -14.26
CA GLN A 305 -36.56 -75.55 -13.52
C GLN A 305 -36.27 -75.59 -12.01
N PHE A 306 -36.86 -74.67 -11.24
CA PHE A 306 -37.94 -74.89 -10.26
C PHE A 306 -38.44 -73.53 -9.74
#